data_AF-A0AAD5C2M3-F1
#
_entry.id   AF-A0AAD5C2M3-F1
#
_cell.length_a   1.000
_cell.length_b   1.000
_cell.length_c   1.000
_cell.angle_alpha   90.00
_cell.angle_beta   90.00
_cell.angle_gamma   90.00
#
_symmetry.space_group_name_H-M   'P 1'
#
loop_
_entity.id
_entity.type
_entity.pdbx_description
1 polymer ?
#
loop_
_entity_poly.entity_id
_entity_poly.type
_entity_poly.pdbx_seq_one_letter_code
_entity_poly.pdbx_strand_id
1 'polypeptide(L)'
;MGEGNQTSDPYSDLRRNHGILNAVGWGILLPIGAMIARYFKDTSSWFYAHGFIQITGFFVGLAGIITGITLNSNLNVNVDRHKYIGLAVITLGCLQIIGVLMRPSNKSKSRKYWNWYHQNVGRILIILAAVNIFYGIYLADAGSEWNVTYGVFLAVLVIIALFLELRLLKKQDDC
;
A
#
# COMPACT_ATOMS: atom_id res chain seq x y z
N MET A 1 25.02 -16.19 -36.71
CA MET A 1 24.96 -17.21 -35.63
C MET A 1 25.58 -16.61 -34.39
N GLY A 2 24.81 -16.54 -33.33
CA GLY A 2 25.17 -15.91 -32.05
C GLY A 2 23.96 -15.84 -31.15
N GLU A 3 23.28 -16.98 -30.96
CA GLU A 3 22.27 -17.12 -29.91
C GLU A 3 23.00 -17.03 -28.56
N GLY A 4 23.04 -15.83 -28.01
CA GLY A 4 23.49 -15.62 -26.64
C GLY A 4 22.49 -16.32 -25.72
N ASN A 5 22.91 -17.45 -25.16
CA ASN A 5 22.18 -18.18 -24.15
C ASN A 5 22.06 -17.28 -22.91
N GLN A 6 20.97 -16.53 -22.81
CA GLN A 6 20.61 -15.73 -21.64
C GLN A 6 20.28 -16.73 -20.53
N THR A 7 21.27 -17.10 -19.72
CA THR A 7 21.03 -17.82 -18.47
C THR A 7 20.21 -16.90 -17.58
N SER A 8 18.89 -17.10 -17.55
CA SER A 8 17.98 -16.36 -16.68
C SER A 8 18.46 -16.51 -15.24
N ASP A 9 18.70 -15.40 -14.54
CA ASP A 9 18.94 -15.40 -13.10
C ASP A 9 17.83 -16.22 -12.42
N PRO A 10 18.15 -17.29 -11.68
CA PRO A 10 17.16 -18.18 -11.08
C PRO A 10 16.21 -17.47 -10.10
N TYR A 11 16.53 -16.24 -9.69
CA TYR A 11 15.71 -15.42 -8.82
C TYR A 11 15.00 -14.24 -9.51
N SER A 12 15.14 -14.12 -10.84
CA SER A 12 14.50 -13.05 -11.63
C SER A 12 12.98 -13.03 -11.46
N ASP A 13 12.33 -14.19 -11.57
CA ASP A 13 10.88 -14.33 -11.35
C ASP A 13 10.49 -14.00 -9.91
N LEU A 14 11.29 -14.41 -8.93
CA LEU A 14 11.04 -14.11 -7.51
C LEU A 14 11.11 -12.60 -7.23
N ARG A 15 12.11 -11.90 -7.79
CA ARG A 15 12.26 -10.44 -7.69
C ARG A 15 11.09 -9.72 -8.35
N ARG A 16 10.67 -10.17 -9.53
CA ARG A 16 9.51 -9.62 -10.24
C ARG A 16 8.22 -9.83 -9.45
N ASN A 17 7.98 -11.04 -8.95
CA ASN A 17 6.81 -11.36 -8.14
C ASN A 17 6.79 -10.56 -6.83
N HIS A 18 7.94 -10.39 -6.16
CA HIS A 18 8.08 -9.51 -5.01
C HIS A 18 7.62 -8.07 -5.33
N GLY A 19 8.11 -7.50 -6.42
CA GLY A 19 7.72 -6.16 -6.87
C GLY A 19 6.21 -6.04 -7.14
N ILE A 20 5.65 -6.99 -7.91
CA ILE A 20 4.23 -6.99 -8.28
C ILE A 20 3.33 -7.13 -7.05
N LEU A 21 3.61 -8.10 -6.17
CA LEU A 21 2.81 -8.34 -4.96
C LEU A 21 2.80 -7.12 -4.05
N ASN A 22 3.96 -6.47 -3.85
CA ASN A 22 4.02 -5.27 -3.00
C ASN A 22 3.34 -4.06 -3.65
N ALA A 23 3.48 -3.88 -4.97
CA ALA A 23 2.79 -2.81 -5.70
C ALA A 23 1.27 -2.99 -5.64
N VAL A 24 0.75 -4.20 -5.86
CA VAL A 24 -0.69 -4.50 -5.80
C VAL A 24 -1.21 -4.38 -4.38
N GLY A 25 -0.57 -5.06 -3.42
CA GLY A 25 -1.03 -5.11 -2.03
C GLY A 25 -0.95 -3.75 -1.34
N TRP A 26 0.28 -3.25 -1.14
CA TRP A 26 0.54 -2.02 -0.41
C TRP A 26 0.28 -0.76 -1.23
N GLY A 27 0.63 -0.79 -2.52
CA GLY A 27 0.67 0.39 -3.38
C GLY A 27 -0.63 0.73 -4.10
N ILE A 28 -1.55 -0.23 -4.28
CA ILE A 28 -2.79 -0.06 -5.04
C ILE A 28 -4.01 -0.32 -4.16
N LEU A 29 -4.11 -1.50 -3.55
CA LEU A 29 -5.30 -1.89 -2.78
C LEU A 29 -5.48 -1.02 -1.53
N LEU A 30 -4.42 -0.75 -0.75
CA LEU A 30 -4.57 0.05 0.47
C LEU A 30 -5.01 1.51 0.20
N PRO A 31 -4.44 2.24 -0.78
CA PRO A 31 -4.95 3.55 -1.17
C PRO A 31 -6.42 3.54 -1.60
N ILE A 32 -6.84 2.55 -2.40
CA ILE A 32 -8.23 2.41 -2.83
C ILE A 32 -9.15 2.18 -1.63
N GLY A 33 -8.77 1.27 -0.72
CA GLY A 33 -9.51 1.01 0.51
C GLY A 33 -9.64 2.27 1.37
N ALA A 34 -8.58 3.07 1.48
CA ALA A 34 -8.60 4.34 2.21
C ALA A 34 -9.53 5.38 1.57
N MET A 35 -9.56 5.47 0.23
CA MET A 35 -10.49 6.34 -0.50
C MET A 35 -11.95 5.94 -0.25
N ILE A 36 -12.26 4.65 -0.25
CA ILE A 36 -13.61 4.14 0.06
C ILE A 36 -14.03 4.58 1.47
N ALA A 37 -13.17 4.39 2.47
CA ALA A 37 -13.45 4.80 3.84
C ALA A 37 -13.55 6.32 4.03
N ARG A 38 -12.99 7.14 3.13
CA ARG A 38 -13.11 8.61 3.20
C ARG A 38 -14.36 9.13 2.51
N TYR A 39 -14.59 8.72 1.27
CA TYR A 39 -15.56 9.37 0.38
C TYR A 39 -16.91 8.67 0.30
N PHE A 40 -17.02 7.41 0.72
CA PHE A 40 -18.24 6.62 0.56
C PHE A 40 -18.91 6.26 1.89
N LYS A 41 -18.62 7.01 2.98
CA LYS A 41 -19.15 6.77 4.33
C LYS A 41 -20.67 6.77 4.44
N ASP A 42 -21.36 7.39 3.48
CA ASP A 42 -22.82 7.47 3.46
C ASP A 42 -23.49 6.18 2.94
N THR A 43 -22.71 5.25 2.37
CA THR A 43 -23.22 3.96 1.91
C THR A 43 -23.24 2.96 3.06
N SER A 44 -24.26 2.09 3.16
CA SER A 44 -24.33 1.09 4.25
C SER A 44 -23.17 0.07 4.22
N SER A 45 -22.54 -0.11 3.06
CA SER A 45 -21.50 -1.12 2.82
C SER A 45 -20.06 -0.61 2.95
N TRP A 46 -19.84 0.70 3.15
CA TRP A 46 -18.50 1.30 3.11
C TRP A 46 -17.49 0.60 4.02
N PHE A 47 -17.92 0.21 5.23
CA PHE A 47 -17.05 -0.38 6.24
C PHE A 47 -16.61 -1.78 5.83
N TYR A 48 -17.52 -2.57 5.25
CA TYR A 48 -17.22 -3.90 4.73
C TYR A 48 -16.34 -3.84 3.49
N ALA A 49 -16.63 -2.93 2.56
CA ALA A 49 -15.83 -2.72 1.36
C ALA A 49 -14.40 -2.28 1.71
N HIS A 50 -14.26 -1.29 2.61
CA HIS A 50 -12.97 -0.88 3.15
C HIS A 50 -12.24 -2.06 3.80
N GLY A 51 -12.88 -2.73 4.76
CA GLY A 51 -12.27 -3.83 5.50
C GLY A 51 -11.80 -4.96 4.59
N PHE A 52 -12.63 -5.37 3.63
CA PHE A 52 -12.29 -6.40 2.66
C PHE A 52 -11.06 -6.04 1.84
N ILE A 53 -11.05 -4.85 1.22
CA ILE A 53 -9.93 -4.39 0.39
C ILE A 53 -8.65 -4.25 1.21
N GLN A 54 -8.73 -3.74 2.45
CA GLN A 54 -7.56 -3.61 3.33
C GLN A 54 -7.00 -4.98 3.72
N ILE A 55 -7.85 -5.95 4.07
CA ILE A 55 -7.41 -7.30 4.42
C ILE A 55 -6.77 -7.99 3.22
N THR A 56 -7.39 -7.91 2.03
CA THR A 56 -6.82 -8.46 0.80
C THR A 56 -5.48 -7.79 0.49
N GLY A 57 -5.40 -6.46 0.53
CA GLY A 57 -4.17 -5.72 0.30
C GLY A 57 -3.05 -6.09 1.27
N PHE A 58 -3.38 -6.24 2.55
CA PHE A 58 -2.44 -6.65 3.58
C PHE A 58 -1.86 -8.05 3.31
N PHE A 59 -2.69 -9.05 3.02
CA PHE A 59 -2.20 -10.41 2.78
C PHE A 59 -1.44 -10.55 1.45
N VAL A 60 -1.87 -9.87 0.39
CA VAL A 60 -1.11 -9.81 -0.88
C VAL A 60 0.26 -9.15 -0.64
N GLY A 61 0.28 -8.04 0.10
CA GLY A 61 1.50 -7.35 0.47
C GLY A 61 2.41 -8.17 1.39
N LEU A 62 1.85 -8.92 2.34
CA LEU A 62 2.58 -9.84 3.20
C LEU A 62 3.24 -10.96 2.41
N ALA A 63 2.54 -11.56 1.44
CA ALA A 63 3.13 -12.52 0.52
C ALA A 63 4.32 -11.90 -0.26
N GLY A 64 4.17 -10.64 -0.71
CA GLY A 64 5.25 -9.86 -1.29
C GLY A 64 6.46 -9.73 -0.36
N ILE A 65 6.26 -9.40 0.91
CA ILE A 65 7.36 -9.30 1.89
C ILE A 65 8.04 -10.65 2.11
N ILE A 66 7.28 -11.75 2.20
CA ILE A 66 7.82 -13.11 2.36
C ILE A 66 8.75 -13.46 1.19
N THR A 67 8.34 -13.17 -0.05
CA THR A 67 9.21 -13.39 -1.22
C THR A 67 10.48 -12.54 -1.16
N GLY A 68 10.43 -11.33 -0.58
CA GLY A 68 11.59 -10.46 -0.39
C GLY A 68 12.57 -10.98 0.67
N ILE A 69 12.07 -11.64 1.72
CA ILE A 69 12.91 -12.32 2.72
C ILE A 69 13.68 -13.46 2.05
N THR A 70 13.00 -14.28 1.24
CA THR A 70 13.64 -15.34 0.45
C THR A 70 14.66 -14.77 -0.53
N LEU A 71 14.39 -13.64 -1.16
CA LEU A 71 15.35 -12.99 -2.06
C LEU A 71 16.63 -12.56 -1.30
N ASN A 72 16.47 -11.93 -0.13
CA ASN A 72 17.59 -11.48 0.70
C ASN A 72 18.46 -12.64 1.21
N SER A 73 17.86 -13.80 1.53
CA SER A 73 18.65 -14.97 1.97
C SER A 73 19.47 -15.60 0.86
N ASN A 74 19.13 -15.38 -0.42
CA ASN A 74 19.75 -16.05 -1.55
C ASN A 74 20.71 -15.14 -2.36
N LEU A 75 20.43 -13.84 -2.49
CA LEU A 75 21.18 -12.94 -3.39
C LEU A 75 22.33 -12.16 -2.73
N ASN A 76 22.49 -12.22 -1.40
CA ASN A 76 23.51 -11.50 -0.62
C ASN A 76 23.72 -10.02 -1.05
N VAL A 77 22.63 -9.33 -1.40
CA VAL A 77 22.63 -7.93 -1.87
C VAL A 77 22.34 -6.97 -0.72
N ASN A 78 23.07 -5.86 -0.68
CA ASN A 78 22.85 -4.81 0.32
C ASN A 78 21.73 -3.86 -0.12
N VAL A 79 20.53 -4.07 0.44
CA VAL A 79 19.34 -3.25 0.23
C VAL A 79 18.73 -2.78 1.57
N ASP A 80 19.57 -2.54 2.58
CA ASP A 80 19.17 -2.31 3.98
C ASP A 80 18.11 -1.22 4.16
N ARG A 81 18.28 -0.08 3.47
CA ARG A 81 17.30 1.02 3.53
C ARG A 81 15.89 0.60 3.07
N HIS A 82 15.80 -0.19 1.98
CA HIS A 82 14.51 -0.66 1.46
C HIS A 82 13.87 -1.67 2.43
N LYS A 83 14.69 -2.54 3.04
CA LYS A 83 14.25 -3.50 4.06
C LYS A 83 13.72 -2.79 5.30
N TYR A 84 14.39 -1.75 5.80
CA TYR A 84 13.93 -1.01 6.98
C TYR A 84 12.63 -0.25 6.73
N ILE A 85 12.47 0.38 5.56
CA ILE A 85 11.19 1.03 5.20
C ILE A 85 10.10 -0.04 5.04
N GLY A 86 10.39 -1.16 4.38
CA GLY A 86 9.46 -2.28 4.24
C GLY A 86 9.02 -2.86 5.60
N LEU A 87 9.96 -3.00 6.54
CA LEU A 87 9.68 -3.41 7.91
C LEU A 87 8.76 -2.41 8.62
N ALA A 88 9.02 -1.11 8.47
CA ALA A 88 8.13 -0.09 9.01
C ALA A 88 6.72 -0.20 8.41
N VAL A 89 6.58 -0.43 7.11
CA VAL A 89 5.27 -0.60 6.45
C VAL A 89 4.49 -1.79 7.03
N ILE A 90 5.10 -2.97 7.18
CA ILE A 90 4.42 -4.13 7.76
C ILE A 90 4.08 -3.91 9.24
N THR A 91 4.98 -3.30 10.02
CA THR A 91 4.70 -2.94 11.41
C THR A 91 3.49 -2.02 11.51
N LEU A 92 3.43 -0.97 10.70
CA LEU A 92 2.28 -0.07 10.66
C LEU A 92 1.01 -0.82 10.20
N GLY A 93 1.10 -1.75 9.24
CA GLY A 93 -0.02 -2.59 8.81
C GLY A 93 -0.57 -3.47 9.93
N CYS A 94 0.31 -4.13 10.69
CA CYS A 94 -0.10 -4.90 11.87
C CYS A 94 -0.75 -4.01 12.92
N LEU A 95 -0.20 -2.81 13.16
CA LEU A 95 -0.78 -1.82 14.07
C LEU A 95 -2.18 -1.35 13.61
N GLN A 96 -2.43 -1.26 12.30
CA GLN A 96 -3.77 -0.97 11.78
C GLN A 96 -4.78 -2.08 12.11
N ILE A 97 -4.39 -3.35 11.91
CA ILE A 97 -5.25 -4.51 12.22
C ILE A 97 -5.55 -4.55 13.73
N ILE A 98 -4.51 -4.44 14.58
CA ILE A 98 -4.68 -4.38 16.05
C ILE A 98 -5.57 -3.20 16.43
N GLY A 99 -5.34 -2.04 15.83
CA GLY A 99 -6.17 -0.86 16.02
C GLY A 99 -7.65 -1.15 15.76
N VAL A 100 -7.98 -1.82 14.66
CA VAL A 100 -9.37 -2.20 14.34
C VAL A 100 -9.95 -3.21 15.34
N LEU A 101 -9.17 -4.18 15.83
CA LEU A 101 -9.62 -5.10 16.88
C LEU A 101 -9.95 -4.36 18.19
N MET A 102 -9.22 -3.28 18.47
CA MET A 102 -9.44 -2.40 19.63
C MET A 102 -10.45 -1.28 19.36
N ARG A 103 -11.17 -1.31 18.24
CA ARG A 103 -12.10 -0.26 17.82
C ARG A 103 -13.16 -0.01 18.91
N PRO A 104 -13.19 1.17 19.57
CA PRO A 104 -14.15 1.47 20.65
C PRO A 104 -15.61 1.46 20.19
N SER A 105 -16.58 1.64 21.08
CA SER A 105 -17.97 1.90 20.65
C SER A 105 -18.14 3.32 20.09
N ASN A 106 -19.13 3.56 19.22
CA ASN A 106 -19.36 4.89 18.62
C ASN A 106 -19.71 5.98 19.65
N LYS A 107 -20.24 5.60 20.81
CA LYS A 107 -20.62 6.53 21.88
C LYS A 107 -19.46 6.87 22.84
N SER A 108 -18.32 6.17 22.73
CA SER A 108 -17.17 6.36 23.63
C SER A 108 -16.35 7.60 23.25
N LYS A 109 -15.91 8.38 24.24
CA LYS A 109 -14.93 9.47 24.03
C LYS A 109 -13.64 8.96 23.38
N SER A 110 -13.25 7.72 23.65
CA SER A 110 -12.07 7.07 23.06
C SER A 110 -12.17 6.87 21.55
N ARG A 111 -13.39 6.88 20.96
CA ARG A 111 -13.59 6.79 19.51
C ARG A 111 -12.91 7.93 18.76
N LYS A 112 -12.87 9.14 19.33
CA LYS A 112 -12.22 10.30 18.71
C LYS A 112 -10.70 10.07 18.55
N TYR A 113 -10.04 9.62 19.62
CA TYR A 113 -8.60 9.32 19.59
C TYR A 113 -8.29 8.14 18.67
N TRP A 114 -9.12 7.10 18.71
CA TRP A 114 -9.01 5.97 17.78
C TRP A 114 -9.13 6.41 16.32
N ASN A 115 -10.10 7.27 15.98
CA ASN A 115 -10.26 7.79 14.63
C ASN A 115 -9.01 8.56 14.17
N TRP A 116 -8.49 9.45 15.03
CA TRP A 116 -7.28 10.22 14.74
C TRP A 116 -6.07 9.30 14.51
N TYR A 117 -5.87 8.33 15.40
CA TYR A 117 -4.79 7.34 15.29
C TYR A 117 -4.91 6.53 14.01
N HIS A 118 -6.04 5.85 13.81
CA HIS A 118 -6.26 4.94 12.69
C HIS A 118 -6.07 5.65 11.34
N GLN A 119 -6.63 6.86 11.19
CA GLN A 119 -6.52 7.64 9.96
C GLN A 119 -5.08 8.11 9.69
N ASN A 120 -4.40 8.70 10.67
CA ASN A 120 -3.07 9.28 10.44
C ASN A 120 -2.00 8.21 10.27
N VAL A 121 -2.02 7.16 11.08
CA VAL A 121 -1.11 6.03 10.94
C VAL A 121 -1.34 5.32 9.59
N GLY A 122 -2.59 5.23 9.13
CA GLY A 122 -2.91 4.62 7.84
C GLY A 122 -2.38 5.43 6.66
N ARG A 123 -2.43 6.76 6.75
CA ARG A 123 -1.84 7.66 5.74
C ARG A 123 -0.32 7.56 5.70
N ILE A 124 0.34 7.54 6.86
CA ILE A 124 1.79 7.38 6.95
C ILE A 124 2.21 6.05 6.33
N LEU A 125 1.50 4.97 6.64
CA LEU A 125 1.72 3.65 6.03
C LEU A 125 1.66 3.73 4.49
N ILE A 126 0.59 4.30 3.93
CA ILE A 126 0.41 4.42 2.47
C ILE A 126 1.56 5.23 1.83
N ILE A 127 1.97 6.34 2.45
CA ILE A 127 3.07 7.17 1.95
C ILE A 127 4.39 6.38 1.97
N LEU A 128 4.71 5.72 3.08
CA LEU A 128 5.93 4.92 3.19
C LEU A 128 5.93 3.75 2.21
N ALA A 129 4.79 3.10 1.99
CA ALA A 129 4.64 2.06 0.99
C ALA A 129 4.94 2.58 -0.43
N ALA A 130 4.35 3.71 -0.82
CA ALA A 130 4.59 4.31 -2.14
C ALA A 130 6.06 4.68 -2.34
N VAL A 131 6.69 5.32 -1.34
CA VAL A 131 8.14 5.64 -1.36
C VAL A 131 8.97 4.36 -1.49
N ASN A 132 8.63 3.31 -0.74
CA ASN A 132 9.39 2.06 -0.78
C ASN A 132 9.23 1.31 -2.11
N ILE A 133 8.09 1.46 -2.78
CA ILE A 133 7.85 0.88 -4.12
C ILE A 133 8.72 1.59 -5.15
N PHE A 134 8.73 2.92 -5.20
CA PHE A 134 9.64 3.66 -6.10
C PHE A 134 11.10 3.31 -5.84
N TYR A 135 11.49 3.25 -4.57
CA TYR A 135 12.86 2.85 -4.22
C TYR A 135 13.16 1.40 -4.61
N GLY A 136 12.19 0.50 -4.46
CA GLY A 136 12.28 -0.89 -4.92
C GLY A 136 12.43 -1.00 -6.44
N ILE A 137 11.70 -0.19 -7.23
CA ILE A 137 11.83 -0.14 -8.69
C ILE A 137 13.24 0.36 -9.08
N TYR A 138 13.75 1.38 -8.40
CA TYR A 138 15.11 1.88 -8.60
C TYR A 138 16.17 0.81 -8.28
N LEU A 139 16.06 0.14 -7.12
CA LEU A 139 16.95 -0.96 -6.75
C LEU A 139 16.79 -2.18 -7.66
N ALA A 140 15.62 -2.35 -8.26
CA ALA A 140 15.32 -3.42 -9.19
C ALA A 140 16.00 -3.23 -10.57
N ASP A 141 16.44 -2.00 -10.87
CA ASP A 141 16.76 -1.54 -12.22
C ASP A 141 15.67 -1.96 -13.24
N ALA A 142 14.41 -1.87 -12.83
CA ALA A 142 13.29 -2.42 -13.61
C ALA A 142 12.90 -1.55 -14.81
N GLY A 143 13.59 -0.43 -15.04
CA GLY A 143 13.31 0.52 -16.11
C GLY A 143 12.33 1.64 -15.74
N SER A 144 12.37 2.72 -16.52
CA SER A 144 11.55 3.92 -16.29
C SER A 144 10.05 3.66 -16.47
N GLU A 145 9.66 2.67 -17.26
CA GLU A 145 8.26 2.30 -17.51
C GLU A 145 7.50 1.96 -16.22
N TRP A 146 8.13 1.24 -15.29
CA TRP A 146 7.51 0.91 -14.00
C TRP A 146 7.32 2.15 -13.12
N ASN A 147 8.31 3.05 -13.09
CA ASN A 147 8.21 4.32 -12.37
C ASN A 147 7.11 5.20 -12.95
N VAL A 148 7.05 5.34 -14.28
CA VAL A 148 6.02 6.11 -14.96
C VAL A 148 4.64 5.51 -14.73
N THR A 149 4.49 4.20 -14.88
CA THR A 149 3.21 3.51 -14.68
C THR A 149 2.67 3.71 -13.27
N TYR A 150 3.51 3.48 -12.25
CA TYR A 150 3.08 3.67 -10.87
C TYR A 150 2.85 5.15 -10.53
N GLY A 151 3.67 6.06 -11.06
CA GLY A 151 3.49 7.50 -10.92
C GLY A 151 2.18 8.01 -11.53
N VAL A 152 1.84 7.55 -12.74
CA VAL A 152 0.56 7.87 -13.40
C VAL A 152 -0.61 7.34 -12.59
N PHE A 153 -0.52 6.10 -12.08
CA PHE A 153 -1.54 5.55 -11.20
C PHE A 153 -1.78 6.44 -9.96
N LEU A 154 -0.71 6.85 -9.25
CA LEU A 154 -0.84 7.74 -8.10
C LEU A 154 -1.42 9.10 -8.48
N ALA A 155 -1.01 9.67 -9.62
CA ALA A 155 -1.55 10.94 -10.11
C ALA A 155 -3.06 10.84 -10.39
N VAL A 156 -3.51 9.74 -11.00
CA VAL A 156 -4.95 9.48 -11.22
C VAL A 156 -5.69 9.37 -9.89
N LEU A 157 -5.16 8.65 -8.90
CA LEU A 157 -5.77 8.58 -7.57
C LEU A 157 -5.88 9.96 -6.90
N VAL A 158 -4.84 10.79 -7.02
CA VAL A 158 -4.85 12.17 -6.49
C VAL A 158 -5.92 13.01 -7.18
N ILE A 159 -6.04 12.95 -8.51
CA ILE A 159 -7.07 13.68 -9.26
C ILE A 159 -8.47 13.23 -8.83
N ILE A 160 -8.72 11.92 -8.72
CA ILE A 160 -9.99 11.38 -8.22
C ILE A 160 -10.24 11.86 -6.79
N ALA A 161 -9.23 11.80 -5.92
CA ALA A 161 -9.36 12.25 -4.54
C ALA A 161 -9.68 13.74 -4.44
N LEU A 162 -9.04 14.61 -5.23
CA LEU A 162 -9.33 16.05 -5.28
C LEU A 162 -10.77 16.30 -5.73
N PHE A 163 -11.21 15.62 -6.79
CA PHE A 163 -12.58 15.73 -7.27
C PHE A 163 -13.62 15.28 -6.22
N LEU A 164 -13.38 14.15 -5.56
CA LEU A 164 -14.26 13.64 -4.50
C LEU A 164 -14.24 14.53 -3.25
N GLU A 165 -13.10 15.11 -2.90
CA GLU A 165 -12.98 16.05 -1.78
C GLU A 165 -13.77 17.33 -2.06
N LEU A 166 -13.67 17.90 -3.27
CA LEU A 166 -14.47 19.07 -3.67
C LEU A 166 -15.97 18.80 -3.58
N ARG A 167 -16.42 17.61 -4.00
CA ARG A 167 -17.82 17.20 -3.86
C ARG A 167 -18.23 17.04 -2.40
N LEU A 168 -17.35 16.49 -1.57
CA LEU A 168 -17.60 16.29 -0.15
C LEU A 168 -17.73 17.63 0.59
N LEU A 169 -16.86 18.59 0.30
CA LEU A 169 -16.92 19.94 0.89
C LEU A 169 -18.21 20.65 0.49
N LYS A 170 -18.56 20.65 -0.80
CA LYS A 170 -19.82 21.24 -1.27
C LYS A 170 -21.04 20.65 -0.56
N LYS A 171 -21.07 19.31 -0.39
CA LYS A 171 -22.14 18.64 0.35
C LYS A 171 -22.22 19.08 1.82
N GLN A 172 -21.09 19.40 2.45
CA GLN A 172 -21.06 19.89 3.83
C GLN A 172 -21.55 21.34 3.95
N ASP A 173 -21.29 22.17 2.95
CA ASP A 173 -21.78 23.55 2.90
C ASP A 173 -23.30 23.64 2.67
N ASP A 174 -23.87 22.64 1.97
CA ASP A 174 -25.31 22.56 1.66
C ASP A 174 -26.17 21.97 2.82
N CYS A 175 -25.59 21.56 3.96
CA CYS A 175 -26.27 20.91 5.12
C CYS A 175 -26.27 21.79 6.38
#